data_AF-A0A2D7EW86-F1
#
_entry.id   AF-A0A2D7EW86-F1
#
_cell.length_a   1.000
_cell.length_b   1.000
_cell.length_c   1.000
_cell.angle_alpha   90.00
_cell.angle_beta   90.00
_cell.angle_gamma   90.00
#
_symmetry.space_group_name_H-M   'P 1'
#
loop_
_entity.id
_entity.type
_entity.pdbx_description
1 polymer ?
#
loop_
_entity_poly.entity_id
_entity_poly.type
_entity_poly.pdbx_seq_one_letter_code
_entity_poly.pdbx_strand_id
1 'polypeptide(L)' 'MLRYGMMRGLVLGLGVVLADGAIVSSMNQMLKNNTAYDLKQLFIRSEGTLVTVTKIILKLFQSP' A
#
# COMPACT_ATOMS: atom_id res chain seq x y z
N MET A 1 -9.83 -3.98 -18.69
CA MET A 1 -9.02 -3.93 -17.45
C MET A 1 -8.28 -2.59 -17.24
N LEU A 2 -8.65 -1.48 -17.91
CA LEU A 2 -7.98 -0.18 -17.78
C LEU A 2 -8.70 0.88 -16.92
N ARG A 3 -9.91 0.60 -16.41
CA ARG A 3 -10.75 1.63 -15.78
C ARG A 3 -10.18 2.25 -14.50
N TYR A 4 -9.36 1.51 -13.76
CA TYR A 4 -8.86 1.91 -12.43
C TYR A 4 -7.33 1.85 -12.26
N GLY A 5 -6.59 1.53 -13.34
CA GLY A 5 -5.13 1.45 -13.30
C GLY A 5 -4.57 0.21 -12.57
N MET A 6 -3.26 0.24 -12.30
CA MET A 6 -2.56 -0.83 -11.56
C MET A 6 -2.87 -0.75 -10.07
N MET A 7 -2.89 -1.90 -9.37
CA MET A 7 -3.08 -1.99 -7.92
C MET A 7 -2.13 -1.08 -7.12
N ARG A 8 -0.92 -0.82 -7.65
CA ARG A 8 0.04 0.15 -7.09
C ARG A 8 -0.51 1.57 -6.97
N GLY A 9 -1.32 2.02 -7.93
CA GLY A 9 -1.95 3.34 -7.90
C GLY A 9 -3.26 3.39 -7.10
N LEU A 10 -3.77 2.22 -6.68
CA LEU A 10 -4.98 2.08 -5.87
C LEU A 10 -4.69 2.06 -4.38
N VAL A 11 -3.49 1.65 -3.98
CA VAL A 11 -3.07 1.62 -2.57
C VAL A 11 -2.55 3.00 -2.17
N LEU A 12 -3.34 3.73 -1.39
CA LEU A 12 -2.96 5.04 -0.84
C LEU A 12 -2.08 4.86 0.41
N GLY A 13 -2.46 3.89 1.26
CA GLY A 13 -1.76 3.60 2.51
C GLY A 13 -1.68 2.10 2.75
N LEU A 14 -0.60 1.67 3.40
CA LEU A 14 -0.35 0.27 3.71
C LEU A 14 0.29 0.16 5.10
N GLY A 15 -0.27 -0.72 5.92
CA GLY A 15 0.26 -1.12 7.21
C GLY A 15 0.64 -2.60 7.15
N VAL A 16 1.89 -2.89 7.48
CA VAL A 16 2.44 -4.24 7.47
C VAL A 16 3.15 -4.54 8.78
N VAL A 17 3.21 -5.82 9.10
CA VAL A 17 4.00 -6.38 10.18
C VAL A 17 5.16 -7.17 9.55
N LEU A 18 6.38 -6.82 9.92
CA LEU A 18 7.58 -7.54 9.50
C LEU A 18 7.69 -8.87 10.28
N ALA A 19 8.56 -9.76 9.81
CA ALA A 19 8.79 -11.08 10.44
C ALA A 19 9.33 -10.97 11.88
N ASP A 20 9.95 -9.85 12.24
CA ASP A 20 10.41 -9.52 13.60
C ASP A 20 9.29 -8.99 14.52
N GLY A 21 8.07 -8.82 13.99
CA GLY A 21 6.93 -8.24 14.70
C GLY A 21 6.87 -6.71 14.66
N ALA A 22 7.83 -6.04 14.01
CA ALA A 22 7.80 -4.59 13.88
C ALA A 22 6.65 -4.15 12.97
N ILE A 23 5.90 -3.16 13.42
CA ILE A 23 4.77 -2.60 12.68
C ILE A 23 5.28 -1.42 11.84
N VAL A 24 5.28 -1.59 10.52
CA VAL A 24 5.56 -0.50 9.59
C VAL A 24 4.24 0.02 9.05
N SER A 25 3.86 1.21 9.52
CA SER A 25 2.66 1.91 9.06
C SER A 25 3.03 3.05 8.11
N SER A 26 2.65 2.94 6.84
CA SER A 26 2.67 4.04 5.89
C SER A 26 1.24 4.44 5.54
N MET A 27 0.53 5.00 6.53
CA MET A 27 -0.87 5.45 6.40
C MET A 27 -0.97 6.88 5.88
N ASN A 28 -0.30 7.18 4.77
CA ASN A 28 -0.41 8.52 4.19
C ASN A 28 -1.61 8.57 3.22
N GLN A 29 -2.56 9.48 3.45
CA GLN A 29 -3.71 9.72 2.57
C GLN A 29 -3.36 10.68 1.43
N MET A 30 -2.15 11.26 1.44
CA MET A 30 -1.70 12.17 0.38
C MET A 30 -1.42 11.40 -0.92
N LEU A 31 -2.06 11.87 -2.01
CA LEU A 31 -1.91 11.30 -3.35
C LEU A 31 -0.48 11.40 -3.91
N LYS A 32 0.31 12.35 -3.38
CA LYS A 32 1.70 12.60 -3.78
C LYS A 32 2.52 12.90 -2.55
N ASN A 33 3.28 11.90 -2.10
CA ASN A 33 4.24 12.05 -1.02
C ASN A 33 5.61 11.59 -1.54
N ASN A 34 6.50 12.54 -1.82
CA ASN A 34 7.86 12.27 -2.29
C ASN A 34 8.86 12.15 -1.12
N THR A 35 8.38 12.14 0.12
CA THR A 35 9.24 12.05 1.30
C THR A 35 9.61 10.59 1.54
N ALA A 36 10.89 10.27 1.29
CA ALA A 36 11.54 8.97 1.46
C ALA A 36 11.10 7.87 0.45
N TYR A 37 11.68 6.68 0.60
CA TYR A 37 11.41 5.53 -0.26
C TYR A 37 9.94 5.11 -0.18
N ASP A 38 9.35 4.76 -1.33
CA ASP A 38 7.98 4.25 -1.41
C ASP A 38 7.93 2.78 -0.97
N LEU A 39 8.11 2.55 0.34
CA LEU A 39 8.07 1.22 0.96
C LEU A 39 6.76 0.47 0.64
N LYS A 40 5.67 1.20 0.37
CA LYS A 40 4.41 0.61 -0.07
C LYS A 40 4.58 -0.18 -1.38
N GLN A 41 5.35 0.32 -2.34
CA GLN A 41 5.59 -0.41 -3.59
C GLN A 41 6.42 -1.68 -3.43
N LEU A 42 7.29 -1.75 -2.42
CA LEU A 42 8.07 -2.95 -2.13
C LEU A 42 7.19 -4.06 -1.56
N PHE A 43 6.20 -3.69 -0.73
CA PHE A 43 5.26 -4.64 -0.14
C PHE A 43 4.15 -5.05 -1.12
N ILE A 44 3.75 -4.17 -2.03
CA ILE A 44 2.78 -4.49 -3.08
C ILE A 44 3.40 -5.49 -4.04
N ARG A 45 2.85 -6.71 -4.07
CA ARG A 45 3.34 -7.89 -4.82
C ARG A 45 4.51 -8.62 -4.15
N SER A 46 4.76 -8.39 -2.86
CA SER A 46 5.65 -9.25 -2.06
C SER A 46 5.03 -10.61 -1.71
N GLU A 47 3.75 -10.85 -2.05
CA GLU A 47 3.01 -12.11 -1.82
C GLU A 47 2.99 -12.61 -0.36
N GLY A 48 3.37 -11.76 0.59
CA GLY A 48 3.46 -12.13 2.01
C GLY A 48 4.83 -12.68 2.44
N THR A 49 5.79 -12.79 1.51
CA THR A 49 7.12 -13.38 1.79
C THR A 49 8.00 -12.50 2.68
N LEU A 50 7.90 -11.18 2.55
CA LEU A 50 8.70 -10.24 3.33
C LEU A 50 7.96 -9.68 4.55
N VAL A 51 6.64 -9.55 4.45
CA VAL A 51 5.80 -8.90 5.47
C VAL A 51 4.36 -9.40 5.41
N THR A 52 3.66 -9.38 6.55
CA THR A 52 2.23 -9.64 6.66
C THR A 52 1.44 -8.33 6.60
N VAL A 53 0.52 -8.18 5.64
CA VAL A 53 -0.31 -6.97 5.49
C VAL A 53 -1.46 -7.00 6.49
N THR A 54 -1.52 -6.01 7.38
CA THR A 54 -2.56 -5.92 8.43
C THR A 54 -3.59 -4.83 8.16
N LYS A 55 -3.23 -3.79 7.42
CA LYS A 55 -4.15 -2.69 7.10
C LYS A 55 -3.86 -2.11 5.72
N ILE A 56 -4.91 -1.80 4.97
CA ILE A 56 -4.80 -1.21 3.63
C ILE A 56 -5.79 -0.05 3.52
N ILE A 57 -5.34 1.06 2.94
CA ILE A 57 -6.18 2.19 2.54
C ILE A 57 -6.22 2.21 1.01
N LEU A 58 -7.40 1.97 0.46
CA LEU A 58 -7.63 1.90 -0.98
C LEU A 58 -8.31 3.17 -1.48
N LYS A 59 -7.94 3.59 -2.70
CA LYS A 59 -8.64 4.63 -3.44
C LYS A 59 -9.95 4.05 -3.99
N LEU A 60 -11.07 4.56 -3.49
CA LEU A 60 -12.40 4.22 -3.99
C LEU A 60 -12.76 5.10 -5.18
N PHE A 61 -13.55 4.55 -6.09
CA PHE A 61 -14.17 5.26 -7.21
C PHE A 61 -15.68 5.21 -7.05
N GLN A 62 -16.37 6.22 -7.58
CA GLN A 62 -17.82 6.27 -7.56
C GLN A 62 -18.40 5.08 -8.34
N SER A 63 -19.45 4.45 -7.79
CA SER A 63 -20.20 3.42 -8.50
C SER A 63 -20.86 4.06 -9.73
N PRO A 64 -20.81 3.41 -10.91
CA PRO A 64 -21.45 3.92 -12.12
C PRO A 64 -22.96 4.05 -11.99
#